data_AF-A0A6G5A0C4-F1
#
_entry.id   AF-A0A6G5A0C4-F1
#
_cell.length_a   1.000
_cell.length_b   1.000
_cell.length_c   1.000
_cell.angle_alpha   90.00
_cell.angle_beta   90.00
_cell.angle_gamma   90.00
#
_symmetry.space_group_name_H-M   'P 1'
#
loop_
_entity.id
_entity.type
_entity.pdbx_description
1 polymer ?
#
loop_
_entity_poly.entity_id
_entity_poly.type
_entity_poly.pdbx_seq_one_letter_code
_entity_poly.pdbx_strand_id
1 'polypeptide(L)'
;MVLHSLFCTVLFGVLVATRSNLHEEESNDDVDIVRFWNTSDVIWTTNTTARARQVCKVDIKENISQTNVTFTRSYLVKTYRTSTRWAIKRYDGFFTTTQVITNRKSHLMQWT
;
A
#
# COMPACT_ATOMS: atom_id res chain seq x y z
N MET A 1 -3.47 -47.85 -21.83
CA MET A 1 -3.64 -46.41 -22.08
C MET A 1 -4.39 -45.77 -20.89
N VAL A 2 -3.82 -45.82 -19.67
CA VAL A 2 -4.45 -45.24 -18.43
C VAL A 2 -3.38 -44.65 -17.49
N LEU A 3 -2.11 -45.11 -17.61
CA LEU A 3 -1.01 -44.69 -16.75
C LEU A 3 -0.70 -43.18 -16.84
N HIS A 4 -0.82 -42.55 -18.02
CA HIS A 4 -0.57 -41.12 -18.20
C HIS A 4 -1.60 -40.20 -17.51
N SER A 5 -2.81 -40.70 -17.25
CA SER A 5 -3.89 -39.91 -16.63
C SER A 5 -3.66 -39.71 -15.13
N LEU A 6 -3.10 -40.73 -14.48
CA LEU A 6 -2.84 -40.74 -13.03
C LEU A 6 -1.69 -39.81 -12.62
N PHE A 7 -0.71 -39.59 -13.50
CA PHE A 7 0.37 -38.64 -13.24
C PHE A 7 -0.13 -37.19 -13.18
N CYS A 8 -1.09 -36.83 -14.03
CA CYS A 8 -1.65 -35.47 -14.03
C CYS A 8 -2.45 -35.19 -12.76
N THR A 9 -3.27 -36.13 -12.29
CA THR A 9 -4.11 -35.92 -11.09
C THR A 9 -3.26 -35.81 -9.82
N VAL A 10 -2.20 -36.59 -9.69
CA VAL A 10 -1.25 -36.48 -8.58
C VAL A 10 -0.49 -35.16 -8.63
N LEU A 11 -0.04 -34.72 -9.82
CA LEU A 11 0.65 -33.43 -9.98
C LEU A 11 -0.24 -32.24 -9.60
N PHE A 12 -1.52 -32.27 -10.01
CA PHE A 12 -2.49 -31.25 -9.61
C PHE A 12 -2.79 -31.29 -8.11
N GLY A 13 -2.89 -32.47 -7.49
CA GLY A 13 -3.05 -32.61 -6.05
C GLY A 13 -1.88 -32.02 -5.26
N VAL A 14 -0.64 -32.27 -5.70
CA VAL A 14 0.58 -31.70 -5.09
C VAL A 14 0.64 -30.18 -5.27
N LEU A 15 0.26 -29.65 -6.44
CA LEU A 15 0.20 -28.21 -6.72
C LEU A 15 -0.86 -27.47 -5.89
N VAL A 16 -2.02 -28.11 -5.65
CA VAL A 16 -3.09 -27.53 -4.83
C VAL A 16 -2.72 -27.59 -3.34
N ALA A 17 -2.13 -28.70 -2.89
CA ALA A 17 -1.69 -28.85 -1.50
C ALA A 17 -0.52 -27.91 -1.13
N THR A 18 0.39 -27.63 -2.07
CA THR A 18 1.45 -26.62 -1.85
C THR A 18 0.88 -25.20 -1.74
N ARG A 19 -0.20 -24.90 -2.46
CA ARG A 19 -0.87 -23.59 -2.38
C ARG A 19 -1.61 -23.37 -1.05
N SER A 20 -2.15 -24.42 -0.43
CA SER A 20 -2.84 -24.32 0.85
C SER A 20 -1.91 -24.30 2.07
N ASN A 21 -0.66 -24.78 1.93
CA ASN A 21 0.35 -24.69 2.98
C ASN A 21 1.19 -23.40 2.92
N LEU A 22 1.05 -22.62 1.84
CA LEU A 22 1.42 -21.20 1.80
C LEU A 22 0.29 -20.34 2.40
N HIS A 23 -0.24 -20.75 3.54
CA HIS A 23 -0.81 -19.78 4.45
C HIS A 23 0.39 -19.24 5.23
N GLU A 24 1.08 -18.29 4.60
CA GLU A 24 1.95 -17.37 5.30
C GLU A 24 1.05 -16.70 6.33
N GLU A 25 1.05 -17.24 7.56
CA GLU A 25 0.79 -16.40 8.72
C GLU A 25 1.85 -15.31 8.64
N GLU A 26 1.52 -14.21 7.95
CA GLU A 26 2.17 -12.93 8.18
C GLU A 26 1.92 -12.64 9.66
N SER A 27 2.81 -13.16 10.51
CA SER A 27 3.07 -12.58 11.80
C SER A 27 3.19 -11.11 11.53
N ASN A 28 2.35 -10.32 12.18
CA ASN A 28 2.36 -8.86 12.14
C ASN A 28 3.67 -8.40 12.78
N ASP A 29 4.78 -8.65 12.09
CA ASP A 29 6.04 -7.96 12.25
C ASP A 29 5.64 -6.49 12.21
N ASP A 30 5.92 -5.79 13.31
CA ASP A 30 5.63 -4.37 13.51
C ASP A 30 5.77 -3.66 12.16
N VAL A 31 4.64 -3.29 11.54
CA VAL A 31 4.66 -2.65 10.22
C VAL A 31 5.45 -1.37 10.38
N ASP A 32 6.72 -1.42 9.97
CA ASP A 32 7.61 -0.27 10.03
C ASP A 32 7.20 0.68 8.91
N ILE A 33 6.20 1.50 9.24
CA ILE A 33 5.66 2.51 8.35
C ILE A 33 6.77 3.47 7.89
N VAL A 34 7.79 3.71 8.74
CA VAL A 34 8.94 4.55 8.38
C VAL A 34 9.76 3.87 7.29
N ARG A 35 9.98 2.54 7.37
CA ARG A 35 10.64 1.77 6.29
C ARG A 35 9.86 1.82 4.99
N PHE A 36 8.54 1.67 5.02
CA PHE A 36 7.69 1.82 3.82
C PHE A 36 7.84 3.21 3.18
N TRP A 37 7.81 4.27 4.01
CA TRP A 37 7.98 5.64 3.52
C TRP A 37 9.44 5.96 3.16
N ASN A 38 10.43 5.19 3.64
CA ASN A 38 11.83 5.40 3.29
C ASN A 38 12.20 4.87 1.89
N THR A 39 11.25 4.77 0.97
CA THR A 39 11.53 4.49 -0.45
C THR A 39 11.86 5.77 -1.22
N SER A 40 12.71 5.66 -2.24
CA SER A 40 12.89 6.71 -3.28
C SER A 40 11.82 6.63 -4.37
N ASP A 41 11.03 5.57 -4.37
CA ASP A 41 10.06 5.30 -5.41
C ASP A 41 8.84 6.20 -5.31
N VAL A 42 8.23 6.44 -6.46
CA VAL A 42 6.98 7.18 -6.57
C VAL A 42 5.81 6.27 -6.21
N ILE A 43 4.91 6.73 -5.35
CA ILE A 43 3.80 5.92 -4.84
C ILE A 43 2.53 6.23 -5.64
N TRP A 44 2.00 5.23 -6.33
CA TRP A 44 0.76 5.35 -7.11
C TRP A 44 -0.43 4.72 -6.39
N THR A 45 -1.55 5.45 -6.33
CA THR A 45 -2.82 4.87 -5.87
C THR A 45 -3.55 4.24 -7.06
N THR A 46 -3.60 2.90 -7.11
CA THR A 46 -4.31 2.16 -8.17
C THR A 46 -5.76 1.87 -7.80
N ASN A 47 -6.01 1.48 -6.54
CA ASN A 47 -7.33 1.20 -6.00
C ASN A 47 -7.60 2.02 -4.74
N THR A 48 -8.83 2.52 -4.61
CA THR A 48 -9.25 3.29 -3.43
C THR A 48 -10.74 3.11 -3.16
N THR A 49 -11.11 3.07 -1.89
CA THR A 49 -12.50 3.08 -1.41
C THR A 49 -13.02 4.50 -1.15
N ALA A 50 -12.19 5.53 -1.40
CA ALA A 50 -12.58 6.92 -1.19
C ALA A 50 -13.77 7.29 -2.10
N ARG A 51 -14.81 7.91 -1.51
CA ARG A 51 -16.01 8.34 -2.24
C ARG A 51 -15.69 9.35 -3.36
N ALA A 52 -14.79 10.29 -3.09
CA ALA A 52 -14.31 11.25 -4.07
C ALA A 52 -13.08 10.69 -4.80
N ARG A 53 -13.28 10.18 -6.02
CA ARG A 53 -12.19 9.59 -6.81
C ARG A 53 -11.26 10.69 -7.34
N GLN A 54 -9.98 10.58 -7.01
CA GLN A 54 -8.89 11.33 -7.61
C GLN A 54 -8.17 10.43 -8.61
N VAL A 55 -8.16 10.81 -9.90
CA VAL A 55 -7.57 9.99 -10.97
C VAL A 55 -6.07 10.28 -11.07
N CYS A 56 -5.27 9.27 -11.42
CA CYS A 56 -3.81 9.37 -11.54
C CYS A 56 -3.16 9.98 -10.28
N LYS A 57 -3.65 9.56 -9.11
CA LYS A 57 -3.17 10.03 -7.83
C LYS A 57 -1.79 9.44 -7.56
N VAL A 58 -0.81 10.32 -7.42
CA VAL A 58 0.58 9.99 -7.22
C VAL A 58 1.16 10.81 -6.07
N ASP A 59 1.93 10.15 -5.22
CA ASP A 59 2.58 10.74 -4.05
C ASP A 59 4.10 10.64 -4.23
N ILE A 60 4.77 11.78 -4.13
CA ILE A 60 6.23 11.91 -4.23
C ILE A 60 6.72 12.41 -2.87
N LYS A 61 7.44 11.54 -2.16
CA LYS A 61 8.11 11.93 -0.91
C LYS A 61 9.18 12.97 -1.22
N GLU A 62 9.25 13.98 -0.37
CA GLU A 62 10.33 14.96 -0.38
C GLU A 62 11.29 14.77 0.78
N ASN A 63 10.76 14.54 1.98
CA ASN A 63 11.57 14.36 3.18
C ASN A 63 10.86 13.43 4.17
N ILE A 64 11.64 12.64 4.90
CA ILE A 64 11.16 11.85 6.03
C ILE A 64 12.18 11.87 7.17
N SER A 65 11.69 12.04 8.37
CA SER A 65 12.42 11.85 9.62
C SER A 65 11.68 10.84 10.50
N GLN A 66 12.20 10.59 11.70
CA GLN A 66 11.54 9.74 12.69
C GLN A 66 10.17 10.26 13.13
N THR A 67 9.93 11.57 12.98
CA THR A 67 8.72 12.23 13.51
C THR A 67 7.89 12.90 12.44
N ASN A 68 8.46 13.23 11.28
CA ASN A 68 7.80 14.02 10.25
C ASN A 68 7.98 13.38 8.89
N VAL A 69 7.06 13.68 7.99
CA VAL A 69 7.19 13.35 6.57
C VAL A 69 6.47 14.40 5.75
N THR A 70 7.03 14.69 4.60
CA THR A 70 6.47 15.63 3.63
C THR A 70 6.40 14.96 2.27
N PHE A 71 5.28 15.13 1.58
CA PHE A 71 5.16 14.79 0.17
C PHE A 71 4.42 15.84 -0.63
N THR A 72 4.69 15.79 -1.92
CA THR A 72 3.87 16.39 -2.95
C THR A 72 2.98 15.33 -3.56
N ARG A 73 1.67 15.57 -3.51
CA ARG A 73 0.65 14.76 -4.15
C ARG A 73 0.17 15.45 -5.42
N SER A 74 0.17 14.70 -6.52
CA SER A 74 -0.41 15.14 -7.78
C SER A 74 -1.59 14.26 -8.18
N TYR A 75 -2.64 14.86 -8.74
CA TYR A 75 -3.79 14.13 -9.27
C TYR A 75 -4.49 14.92 -10.36
N LEU A 76 -5.17 14.21 -11.27
CA LEU A 76 -5.98 14.84 -12.32
C LEU A 76 -7.32 15.30 -11.77
N VAL A 77 -7.65 16.55 -12.03
CA VAL A 77 -8.95 17.15 -11.73
C VAL A 77 -9.66 17.43 -13.04
N LYS A 78 -10.92 16.99 -13.13
CA LYS A 78 -11.81 17.39 -14.23
C LYS A 78 -12.12 18.88 -14.10
N THR A 79 -11.86 19.60 -15.17
CA THR A 79 -12.29 20.99 -15.37
C THR A 79 -13.45 21.01 -16.36
N TYR A 80 -13.84 22.20 -16.84
CA TYR A 80 -15.06 22.36 -17.62
C TYR A 80 -15.08 21.51 -18.91
N ARG A 81 -16.28 21.00 -19.22
CA ARG A 81 -16.72 20.24 -20.42
C ARG A 81 -16.01 18.92 -20.76
N THR A 82 -14.69 18.81 -20.61
CA THR A 82 -13.90 17.57 -20.83
C THR A 82 -12.42 17.74 -20.47
N SER A 83 -11.99 18.97 -20.18
CA SER A 83 -10.60 19.26 -19.87
C SER A 83 -10.17 18.64 -18.53
N THR A 84 -8.91 18.25 -18.45
CA THR A 84 -8.29 17.82 -17.19
C THR A 84 -7.05 18.65 -16.95
N ARG A 85 -6.77 18.94 -15.68
CA ARG A 85 -5.52 19.56 -15.27
C ARG A 85 -4.94 18.82 -14.08
N TRP A 86 -3.63 18.89 -13.96
CA TRP A 86 -2.95 18.45 -12.75
C TRP A 86 -3.23 19.43 -11.61
N ALA A 87 -3.68 18.89 -10.49
CA ALA A 87 -3.63 19.57 -9.20
C ALA A 87 -2.44 19.01 -8.43
N ILE A 88 -1.64 19.91 -7.88
CA ILE A 88 -0.46 19.58 -7.08
C ILE A 88 -0.72 20.16 -5.69
N LYS A 89 -0.53 19.34 -4.66
CA LYS A 89 -0.70 19.74 -3.26
C LYS A 89 0.45 19.19 -2.43
N ARG A 90 1.00 20.05 -1.58
CA ARG A 90 1.94 19.64 -0.54
C ARG A 90 1.15 19.17 0.68
N TYR A 91 1.64 18.11 1.31
CA TYR A 91 1.12 17.59 2.56
C TYR A 91 2.28 17.41 3.52
N ASP A 92 2.10 17.95 4.72
CA ASP A 92 2.99 17.75 5.84
C ASP A 92 2.28 16.88 6.87
N GLY A 93 3.00 15.91 7.42
CA GLY A 93 2.46 15.04 8.44
C GLY A 93 3.49 14.69 9.50
N PHE A 94 2.97 14.30 10.66
CA PHE A 94 3.79 13.90 11.79
C PHE A 94 3.32 12.55 12.36
N PHE A 95 4.28 11.78 12.83
CA PHE A 95 4.06 10.49 13.48
C PHE A 95 3.86 10.74 14.98
N THR A 96 2.66 10.45 15.47
CA THR A 96 2.39 10.46 16.92
C THR A 96 2.73 9.09 17.51
N THR A 97 3.38 9.07 18.67
CA THR A 97 3.76 7.84 19.40
C THR A 97 2.57 7.24 20.19
N THR A 98 1.35 7.61 19.86
CA THR A 98 0.22 7.40 20.77
C THR A 98 -0.51 6.09 20.48
N GLN A 99 0.08 4.95 20.86
CA GLN A 99 -0.63 3.77 21.42
C GLN A 99 0.31 2.95 22.35
N VAL A 100 0.64 3.50 23.53
CA VAL A 100 1.28 2.75 24.63
C VAL A 100 0.23 2.32 25.68
N ILE A 101 -1.00 2.03 25.26
CA ILE A 101 -1.97 1.35 26.11
C ILE A 101 -2.51 0.19 25.30
N THR A 102 -2.16 -1.04 25.70
CA THR A 102 -2.30 -2.34 25.00
C THR A 102 -1.28 -2.68 23.90
N ASN A 103 -0.03 -2.95 24.29
CA ASN A 103 0.91 -3.89 23.63
C ASN A 103 1.01 -3.87 22.08
N ARG A 104 0.85 -2.72 21.41
CA ARG A 104 1.11 -2.56 19.97
C ARG A 104 1.55 -1.12 19.67
N LYS A 105 2.82 -0.91 19.31
CA LYS A 105 3.32 0.38 18.86
C LYS A 105 2.78 0.67 17.46
N SER A 106 1.64 1.34 17.36
CA SER A 106 1.17 1.87 16.08
C SER A 106 1.51 3.36 15.96
N HIS A 107 2.26 3.73 14.93
CA HIS A 107 2.50 5.12 14.58
C HIS A 107 1.30 5.64 13.80
N LEU A 108 0.48 6.49 14.43
CA LEU A 108 -0.64 7.15 13.76
C LEU A 108 -0.15 8.44 13.11
N MET A 109 -0.44 8.56 11.81
CA MET A 109 -0.05 9.70 10.99
C MET A 109 -1.18 10.73 10.92
N GLN A 110 -0.86 11.98 11.27
CA GLN A 110 -1.78 13.12 11.18
C GLN A 110 -1.33 14.06 10.07
N TRP A 111 -2.30 14.64 9.36
CA TRP A 111 -2.10 15.55 8.23
C TRP A 111 -2.46 16.98 8.63
N THR A 112 -1.64 17.95 8.24
CA THR A 112 -1.96 19.39 8.31
C THR A 112 -2.02 19.95 6.90
#